data_AF-A0A372QT05-F1
#
_entry.id   AF-A0A372QT05-F1
#
_cell.length_a   1.000
_cell.length_b   1.000
_cell.length_c   1.000
_cell.angle_alpha   90.00
_cell.angle_beta   90.00
_cell.angle_gamma   90.00
#
_symmetry.space_group_name_H-M   'P 1'
#
loop_
_entity.id
_entity.type
_entity.pdbx_description
1 polymer ?
#
loop_
_entity_poly.entity_id
_entity_poly.type
_entity_poly.pdbx_seq_one_letter_code
_entity_poly.pdbx_strand_id
1 'polypeptide(L)'
;MGKVKGPLFNKNVDNTIMMLKKEWENHPNNFKMISKQIPQYNAKQIRQRWKNHLDPNLCHEPLDEAEKSFIVQWVKVNQTTPTATIHWKDLISAMKDRFGKLRSENKIKNFWYLKQRSLKLEQQEVDCKYTVDDDKNNIIPFQSLFEICHDPLSEREKQFIIQWISISKMKQKNDRISWVCLRNDLKTKFYKTRPENALKNFWYSRQRRLGEPAREGPSNKPAIPYLLDY
;
A
#
# COMPACT_ATOMS: atom_id res chain seq x y z
N MET A 1 16.31 -5.44 -13.66
CA MET A 1 16.90 -5.99 -12.42
C MET A 1 16.04 -5.59 -11.23
N GLY A 2 15.43 -6.55 -10.53
CA GLY A 2 14.62 -6.26 -9.34
C GLY A 2 15.50 -5.79 -8.18
N LYS A 3 15.09 -4.73 -7.46
CA LYS A 3 15.79 -4.31 -6.24
C LYS A 3 15.69 -5.45 -5.23
N VAL A 4 16.82 -6.11 -4.93
CA VAL A 4 16.92 -7.08 -3.84
C VAL A 4 16.45 -6.35 -2.56
N LYS A 5 15.40 -6.86 -1.92
CA LYS A 5 14.93 -6.31 -0.64
C LYS A 5 16.06 -6.51 0.37
N GLY A 6 16.58 -5.40 0.90
CA GLY A 6 17.61 -5.45 1.92
C GLY A 6 17.14 -6.17 3.20
N PRO A 7 18.07 -6.50 4.11
CA PRO A 7 17.75 -7.20 5.35
C PRO A 7 16.66 -6.44 6.14
N LEU A 8 15.75 -7.19 6.77
CA LEU A 8 14.73 -6.60 7.65
C LEU A 8 15.36 -6.21 8.99
N PHE A 9 14.89 -5.12 9.58
CA PHE A 9 15.21 -4.77 10.97
C PHE A 9 14.53 -5.76 11.92
N ASN A 10 15.24 -6.18 12.96
CA ASN A 10 14.72 -7.01 14.04
C ASN A 10 15.00 -6.35 15.39
N LYS A 11 14.42 -6.89 16.47
CA LYS A 11 14.52 -6.32 17.82
C LYS A 11 15.97 -6.21 18.31
N ASN A 12 16.83 -7.18 18.00
CA ASN A 12 18.24 -7.16 18.41
C ASN A 12 18.99 -6.01 17.73
N VAL A 13 18.79 -5.85 16.43
CA VAL A 13 19.36 -4.74 15.66
C VAL A 13 18.85 -3.39 16.18
N ASP A 14 17.56 -3.29 16.47
CA ASP A 14 16.97 -2.06 16.99
C ASP A 14 17.60 -1.67 18.35
N ASN A 15 17.77 -2.65 19.25
CA ASN A 15 18.46 -2.45 20.53
C ASN A 15 19.90 -1.99 20.34
N THR A 16 20.65 -2.61 19.41
CA THR A 16 22.02 -2.18 19.09
C THR A 16 22.05 -0.75 18.56
N ILE A 17 21.12 -0.37 17.68
CA ILE A 17 21.01 1.01 17.17
C ILE A 17 20.72 1.99 18.31
N MET A 18 19.83 1.64 19.24
CA MET A 18 19.50 2.48 20.40
C MET A 18 20.71 2.72 21.31
N MET A 19 21.44 1.66 21.63
CA MET A 19 22.66 1.72 22.43
C MET A 19 23.72 2.59 21.76
N LEU A 20 24.05 2.33 20.49
CA LEU A 20 25.04 3.10 19.76
C LEU A 20 24.59 4.57 19.54
N LYS A 21 23.30 4.83 19.38
CA LYS A 21 22.83 6.21 19.20
C LYS A 21 22.99 7.06 20.46
N LYS A 22 22.94 6.43 21.64
CA LYS A 22 23.24 7.05 22.94
C LYS A 22 24.75 7.28 23.11
N GLU A 23 25.57 6.29 22.78
CA GLU A 23 27.03 6.40 22.84
C GLU A 23 27.58 7.51 21.91
N TRP A 24 27.06 7.59 20.69
CA TRP A 24 27.51 8.54 19.67
C TRP A 24 26.64 9.80 19.60
N GLU A 25 25.94 10.17 20.67
CA GLU A 25 24.94 11.25 20.65
C GLU A 25 25.50 12.58 20.11
N ASN A 26 26.68 12.97 20.59
CA ASN A 26 27.36 14.22 20.25
C ASN A 26 28.17 14.18 18.95
N HIS A 27 28.22 13.03 18.27
CA HIS A 27 29.04 12.89 17.06
C HIS A 27 28.27 13.39 15.82
N PRO A 28 28.80 14.34 15.03
CA PRO A 28 28.07 14.95 13.90
C PRO A 28 27.67 13.93 12.82
N ASN A 29 28.47 12.87 12.69
CA ASN A 29 28.24 11.76 11.75
C ASN A 29 27.82 10.46 12.45
N ASN A 30 27.05 10.55 13.55
CA ASN A 30 26.68 9.38 14.37
C ASN A 30 26.12 8.20 13.56
N PHE A 31 25.15 8.41 12.66
CA PHE A 31 24.58 7.33 11.83
C PHE A 31 25.60 6.67 10.89
N LYS A 32 26.63 7.40 10.45
CA LYS A 32 27.73 6.84 9.65
C LYS A 32 28.60 5.92 10.53
N MET A 33 28.86 6.30 11.78
CA MET A 33 29.59 5.46 12.72
C MET A 33 28.78 4.21 13.10
N ILE A 34 27.48 4.37 13.37
CA ILE A 34 26.58 3.24 13.63
C ILE A 34 26.56 2.26 12.44
N SER A 35 26.54 2.77 11.19
CA SER A 35 26.57 1.90 10.01
C SER A 35 27.87 1.11 9.84
N LYS A 36 29.00 1.57 10.42
CA LYS A 36 30.24 0.80 10.43
C LYS A 36 30.17 -0.37 11.41
N GLN A 37 29.45 -0.19 12.52
CA GLN A 37 29.25 -1.24 13.53
C GLN A 37 28.19 -2.27 13.11
N ILE A 38 27.24 -1.87 12.26
CA ILE A 38 26.17 -2.74 11.74
C ILE A 38 26.19 -2.70 10.20
N PRO A 39 27.18 -3.34 9.56
CA PRO A 39 27.46 -3.18 8.13
C PRO A 39 26.33 -3.69 7.23
N GLN A 40 25.39 -4.49 7.76
CA GLN A 40 24.22 -4.95 7.02
C GLN A 40 23.22 -3.82 6.68
N TYR A 41 23.31 -2.65 7.32
CA TYR A 41 22.48 -1.48 7.02
C TYR A 41 23.32 -0.24 6.77
N ASN A 42 22.96 0.52 5.73
CA ASN A 42 23.59 1.80 5.50
C ASN A 42 23.06 2.89 6.46
N ALA A 43 23.83 3.97 6.59
CA ALA A 43 23.49 5.09 7.47
C ALA A 43 22.10 5.69 7.21
N LYS A 44 21.63 5.68 5.95
CA LYS A 44 20.30 6.20 5.57
C LYS A 44 19.19 5.31 6.11
N GLN A 45 19.32 3.99 6.01
CA GLN A 45 18.36 3.03 6.57
C GLN A 45 18.27 3.18 8.08
N ILE A 46 19.42 3.26 8.77
CA ILE A 46 19.48 3.43 10.22
C ILE A 46 18.84 4.75 10.64
N ARG A 47 19.17 5.87 9.98
CA ARG A 47 18.57 7.18 10.26
C ARG A 47 17.05 7.16 10.08
N GLN A 48 16.56 6.49 9.03
CA GLN A 48 15.13 6.38 8.77
C GLN A 48 14.43 5.52 9.84
N ARG A 49 15.05 4.40 10.22
CA ARG A 49 14.56 3.53 11.29
C ARG A 49 14.46 4.30 12.61
N TRP A 50 15.51 5.05 12.95
CA TRP A 50 15.54 5.91 14.14
C TRP A 50 14.38 6.90 14.17
N LYS A 51 14.28 7.76 13.15
CA LYS A 51 13.29 8.84 13.08
C LYS A 51 11.83 8.37 13.04
N ASN A 52 11.58 7.14 12.62
CA ASN A 52 10.23 6.61 12.52
C ASN A 52 9.82 5.73 13.70
N HIS A 53 10.78 5.05 14.35
CA HIS A 53 10.49 3.93 15.24
C HIS A 53 11.32 3.87 16.53
N LEU A 54 12.55 4.40 16.57
CA LEU A 54 13.46 4.15 17.71
C LEU A 54 13.76 5.38 18.57
N ASP A 55 13.48 6.59 18.07
CA ASP A 55 13.66 7.81 18.85
C ASP A 55 12.74 7.78 20.09
N PRO A 56 13.30 7.78 21.32
CA PRO A 56 12.51 7.65 22.55
C PRO A 56 11.49 8.76 22.76
N ASN A 57 11.67 9.91 22.11
CA ASN A 57 10.73 11.02 22.21
C ASN A 57 9.47 10.80 21.36
N LEU A 58 9.45 9.80 20.48
CA LEU A 58 8.30 9.53 19.61
C LEU A 58 7.14 8.92 20.38
N CYS A 59 5.96 9.50 20.19
CA CYS A 59 4.72 8.92 20.66
C CYS A 59 4.23 7.86 19.65
N HIS A 60 4.31 6.59 20.05
CA HIS A 60 3.94 5.44 19.22
C HIS A 60 2.44 5.11 19.23
N GLU A 61 1.67 5.70 20.15
CA GLU A 61 0.22 5.50 20.25
C GLU A 61 -0.53 5.82 18.95
N PRO A 62 -1.71 5.29 18.69
CA PRO A 62 -2.55 5.74 17.57
C PRO A 62 -2.76 7.26 17.58
N LEU A 63 -3.01 7.85 16.40
CA LEU A 63 -3.44 9.24 16.33
C LEU A 63 -4.86 9.33 16.91
N ASP A 64 -5.06 10.26 17.83
CA ASP A 64 -6.39 10.53 18.39
C ASP A 64 -7.23 11.37 17.41
N GLU A 65 -8.54 11.46 17.65
CA GLU A 65 -9.44 12.19 16.75
C GLU A 65 -9.13 13.70 16.69
N ALA A 66 -8.64 14.28 17.79
CA ALA A 66 -8.25 15.69 17.82
C ALA A 66 -7.01 15.97 16.96
N GLU A 67 -6.01 15.09 17.01
CA GLU A 67 -4.81 15.11 16.18
C GLU A 67 -5.17 14.93 14.71
N LYS A 68 -6.01 13.93 14.39
CA LYS A 68 -6.49 13.70 13.01
C LYS A 68 -7.19 14.93 12.45
N SER A 69 -8.09 15.53 13.23
CA SER A 69 -8.84 16.72 12.83
C SER A 69 -7.91 17.92 12.60
N PHE A 70 -6.92 18.08 13.48
CA PHE A 70 -5.90 19.12 13.35
C PHE A 70 -5.06 18.96 12.08
N ILE A 71 -4.59 17.74 11.77
CA ILE A 71 -3.83 17.49 10.54
C ILE A 71 -4.62 17.92 9.31
N VAL A 72 -5.91 17.57 9.24
CA VAL A 72 -6.77 17.93 8.11
C VAL A 72 -6.94 19.45 8.00
N GLN A 73 -7.23 20.13 9.10
CA GLN A 73 -7.42 21.57 9.14
C GLN A 73 -6.12 22.31 8.78
N TRP A 74 -5.01 21.92 9.39
CA TRP A 74 -3.71 22.55 9.17
C TRP A 74 -3.29 22.43 7.70
N VAL A 75 -3.44 21.26 7.08
CA VAL A 75 -3.10 21.08 5.66
C VAL A 75 -4.02 21.94 4.79
N LYS A 76 -5.33 22.01 5.05
CA LYS A 76 -6.25 22.87 4.27
C LYS A 76 -5.88 24.36 4.33
N VAL A 77 -5.45 24.85 5.49
CA VAL A 77 -5.07 26.26 5.69
C VAL A 77 -3.72 26.57 5.04
N ASN A 78 -2.76 25.66 5.14
CA ASN A 78 -1.38 25.91 4.68
C ASN A 78 -1.14 25.44 3.23
N GLN A 79 -2.04 24.67 2.64
CA GLN A 79 -1.99 24.24 1.26
C GLN A 79 -2.86 25.16 0.40
N THR A 80 -2.26 26.25 -0.08
CA THR A 80 -2.95 27.28 -0.89
C THR A 80 -3.41 26.77 -2.25
N THR A 81 -2.73 25.77 -2.83
CA THR A 81 -3.11 25.12 -4.08
C THR A 81 -3.04 23.59 -3.97
N PRO A 82 -3.83 22.82 -4.75
CA PRO A 82 -3.78 21.35 -4.71
C PRO A 82 -2.41 20.74 -5.02
N THR A 83 -1.53 21.50 -5.68
CA THR A 83 -0.16 21.10 -6.05
C THR A 83 0.91 21.62 -5.08
N ALA A 84 0.56 22.49 -4.13
CA ALA A 84 1.52 23.04 -3.19
C ALA A 84 2.10 21.95 -2.29
N THR A 85 3.41 22.07 -2.02
CA THR A 85 4.14 21.11 -1.19
C THR A 85 3.77 21.30 0.27
N ILE A 86 3.35 20.22 0.93
CA ILE A 86 3.03 20.24 2.36
C ILE A 86 4.34 20.27 3.16
N HIS A 87 4.51 21.30 3.98
CA HIS A 87 5.65 21.45 4.87
C HIS A 87 5.47 20.61 6.15
N TRP A 88 5.75 19.30 6.05
CA TRP A 88 5.51 18.34 7.13
C TRP A 88 6.24 18.65 8.44
N LYS A 89 7.43 19.26 8.37
CA LYS A 89 8.20 19.63 9.58
C LYS A 89 7.47 20.67 10.42
N ASP A 90 6.82 21.62 9.76
CA ASP A 90 6.11 22.71 10.41
C ASP A 90 4.83 22.18 11.05
N LEU A 91 4.12 21.28 10.35
CA LEU A 91 2.99 20.54 10.91
C LEU A 91 3.39 19.70 12.13
N ILE A 92 4.51 18.96 12.09
CA ILE A 92 4.99 18.16 13.24
C ILE A 92 5.28 19.07 14.43
N SER A 93 5.91 20.23 14.19
CA SER A 93 6.23 21.19 15.25
C SER A 93 4.95 21.74 15.86
N ALA A 94 4.00 22.20 15.04
CA ALA A 94 2.69 22.68 15.51
C ALA A 94 1.89 21.59 16.26
N MET A 95 1.95 20.33 15.83
CA MET A 95 1.35 19.21 16.56
C MET A 95 2.02 18.99 17.92
N LYS A 96 3.35 19.06 17.98
CA LYS A 96 4.10 18.90 19.22
C LYS A 96 3.74 20.03 20.21
N ASP A 97 3.68 21.26 19.74
CA ASP A 97 3.34 22.42 20.57
C ASP A 97 1.90 22.35 21.08
N ARG A 98 0.97 21.85 20.26
CA ARG A 98 -0.46 21.76 20.63
C ARG A 98 -0.80 20.56 21.53
N PHE A 99 -0.22 19.39 21.25
CA PHE A 99 -0.61 18.13 21.89
C PHE A 99 0.44 17.56 22.85
N GLY A 100 1.64 18.16 22.91
CA GLY A 100 2.76 17.65 23.70
C GLY A 100 3.36 16.33 23.18
N LYS A 101 2.86 15.80 22.05
CA LYS A 101 3.25 14.50 21.48
C LYS A 101 4.08 14.70 20.22
N LEU A 102 5.31 14.18 20.20
CA LEU A 102 6.09 14.13 18.97
C LEU A 102 5.64 12.94 18.12
N ARG A 103 4.98 13.22 17.00
CA ARG A 103 4.59 12.20 16.01
C ARG A 103 5.64 12.09 14.92
N SER A 104 5.91 10.87 14.44
CA SER A 104 6.81 10.68 13.31
C SER A 104 6.17 11.22 12.02
N GLU A 105 6.99 11.82 11.16
CA GLU A 105 6.56 12.33 9.85
C GLU A 105 5.83 11.27 9.04
N ASN A 106 6.31 10.02 9.10
CA ASN A 106 5.71 8.88 8.44
C ASN A 106 4.29 8.59 8.93
N LYS A 107 4.01 8.75 10.24
CA LYS A 107 2.69 8.50 10.81
C LYS A 107 1.66 9.51 10.31
N ILE A 108 2.04 10.79 10.29
CA ILE A 108 1.21 11.88 9.79
C ILE A 108 0.94 11.71 8.28
N LYS A 109 2.00 11.45 7.50
CA LYS A 109 1.88 11.20 6.05
C LYS A 109 0.96 10.02 5.76
N ASN A 110 1.12 8.91 6.47
CA ASN A 110 0.27 7.73 6.29
C ASN A 110 -1.20 8.07 6.52
N PHE A 111 -1.52 8.79 7.61
CA PHE A 111 -2.89 9.24 7.87
C PHE A 111 -3.43 10.12 6.75
N TRP A 112 -2.69 11.16 6.36
CA TRP A 112 -3.12 12.10 5.32
C TRP A 112 -3.37 11.41 3.97
N TYR A 113 -2.43 10.59 3.50
CA TYR A 113 -2.58 9.92 2.21
C TYR A 113 -3.67 8.85 2.21
N LEU A 114 -3.91 8.18 3.34
CA LEU A 114 -5.07 7.29 3.50
C LEU A 114 -6.37 8.08 3.43
N LYS A 115 -6.45 9.23 4.10
CA LYS A 115 -7.63 10.11 4.04
C LYS A 115 -7.87 10.63 2.63
N GLN A 116 -6.84 11.08 1.91
CA GLN A 116 -6.97 11.50 0.52
C GLN A 116 -7.49 10.38 -0.40
N ARG A 117 -7.10 9.13 -0.13
CA ARG A 117 -7.62 7.98 -0.89
C ARG A 117 -9.09 7.72 -0.58
N SER A 118 -9.53 7.79 0.68
CA SER A 118 -10.97 7.61 0.99
C SER A 118 -11.81 8.72 0.39
N LEU A 119 -11.36 9.98 0.45
CA LEU A 119 -12.09 11.10 -0.16
C LEU A 119 -12.27 10.95 -1.68
N LYS A 120 -11.26 10.41 -2.39
CA LYS A 120 -11.39 10.12 -3.83
C LYS A 120 -12.39 9.00 -4.12
N LEU A 121 -12.49 8.01 -3.23
CA LEU A 121 -13.49 6.94 -3.35
C LEU A 121 -14.90 7.48 -3.07
N GLU A 122 -15.05 8.30 -2.03
CA GLU A 122 -16.31 8.98 -1.67
C GLU A 122 -16.79 9.93 -2.79
N GLN A 123 -15.89 10.67 -3.44
CA GLN A 123 -16.25 11.53 -4.59
C GLN A 123 -16.66 10.72 -5.82
N GLN A 124 -15.97 9.61 -6.10
CA GLN A 124 -16.41 8.68 -7.16
C GLN A 124 -17.77 8.04 -6.83
N GLU A 125 -18.09 7.84 -5.55
CA GLU A 125 -19.40 7.36 -5.10
C GLU A 125 -20.53 8.40 -5.25
N VAL A 126 -20.21 9.69 -5.17
CA VAL A 126 -21.18 10.80 -5.34
C VAL A 126 -21.40 11.12 -6.82
N ASP A 127 -20.35 11.18 -7.63
CA ASP A 127 -20.45 11.46 -9.08
C ASP A 127 -21.22 10.34 -9.83
N CYS A 128 -21.17 9.09 -9.35
CA CYS A 128 -21.94 7.97 -9.92
C CYS A 128 -23.42 7.92 -9.48
N LYS A 129 -23.87 8.80 -8.56
CA LYS A 129 -25.28 8.87 -8.12
C LYS A 129 -26.11 9.89 -8.89
N TYR A 130 -25.48 10.71 -9.73
CA TYR A 130 -26.14 11.73 -10.55
C TYR A 130 -25.79 11.53 -12.03
N THR A 131 -26.30 10.46 -12.63
CA THR A 131 -26.67 10.48 -14.04
C THR A 131 -28.18 10.39 -14.09
N VAL A 132 -28.83 11.50 -14.42
CA VAL A 132 -30.27 11.54 -14.69
C VAL A 132 -30.45 10.83 -16.02
N ASP A 133 -30.76 9.54 -15.97
CA ASP A 133 -31.39 8.87 -17.11
C ASP A 133 -32.90 9.06 -16.96
N ASP A 134 -33.39 9.98 -17.77
CA ASP A 134 -34.78 10.32 -17.97
C ASP A 134 -35.45 9.19 -18.78
N ASP A 135 -35.63 8.01 -18.17
CA ASP A 135 -36.75 7.12 -18.47
C ASP A 135 -36.75 5.88 -17.57
N LYS A 136 -37.94 5.61 -16.98
CA LYS A 136 -38.37 4.40 -16.26
C LYS A 136 -37.89 4.25 -14.82
N ASN A 137 -38.80 4.66 -13.94
CA ASN A 137 -38.95 4.24 -12.55
C ASN A 137 -38.67 2.74 -12.34
N ASN A 138 -37.47 2.42 -11.86
CA ASN A 138 -37.27 1.28 -10.98
C ASN A 138 -36.14 1.63 -10.00
N ILE A 139 -36.53 2.07 -8.80
CA ILE A 139 -35.61 2.35 -7.71
C ILE A 139 -35.08 1.00 -7.20
N ILE A 140 -33.89 0.61 -7.64
CA ILE A 140 -33.17 -0.55 -7.09
C ILE A 140 -32.41 -0.08 -5.84
N PRO A 141 -32.59 -0.70 -4.66
CA PRO A 141 -31.85 -0.35 -3.45
C PRO A 141 -30.33 -0.50 -3.65
N PHE A 142 -29.61 0.60 -3.45
CA PHE A 142 -28.17 0.76 -3.69
C PHE A 142 -27.26 -0.18 -2.88
N GLN A 143 -27.79 -0.90 -1.89
CA GLN A 143 -27.04 -1.86 -1.07
C GLN A 143 -26.44 -3.01 -1.90
N SER A 144 -26.95 -3.25 -3.12
CA SER A 144 -26.50 -4.33 -4.02
C SER A 144 -25.29 -4.01 -4.91
N LEU A 145 -24.83 -2.75 -5.01
CA LEU A 145 -23.82 -2.35 -6.03
C LEU A 145 -22.37 -2.22 -5.51
N PHE A 146 -22.16 -2.37 -4.20
CA PHE A 146 -20.84 -2.29 -3.56
C PHE A 146 -20.28 -3.62 -3.06
N GLU A 147 -20.94 -4.73 -3.35
CA GLU A 147 -20.35 -6.04 -3.07
C GLU A 147 -19.26 -6.33 -4.11
N ILE A 148 -18.01 -6.38 -3.63
CA ILE A 148 -16.93 -7.01 -4.40
C ILE A 148 -17.39 -8.44 -4.65
N CYS A 149 -17.72 -8.75 -5.91
CA CYS A 149 -18.24 -10.06 -6.26
C CYS A 149 -17.08 -11.06 -6.22
N HIS A 150 -17.02 -11.83 -5.14
CA HIS A 150 -16.00 -12.85 -4.87
C HIS A 150 -16.27 -14.17 -5.60
N ASP A 151 -17.41 -14.29 -6.27
CA ASP A 151 -17.77 -15.48 -7.04
C ASP A 151 -16.71 -15.82 -8.10
N PRO A 152 -16.62 -17.08 -8.54
CA PRO A 152 -15.82 -17.42 -9.71
C PRO A 152 -16.14 -16.50 -10.91
N LEU A 153 -15.10 -16.14 -11.67
CA LEU A 153 -15.30 -15.44 -12.93
C LEU A 153 -16.15 -16.32 -13.86
N SER A 154 -17.23 -15.76 -14.39
CA SER A 154 -18.05 -16.42 -15.39
C SER A 154 -17.27 -16.60 -16.70
N GLU A 155 -17.69 -17.55 -17.54
CA GLU A 155 -17.05 -17.76 -18.85
C GLU A 155 -17.11 -16.51 -19.74
N ARG A 156 -18.16 -15.70 -19.63
CA ARG A 156 -18.26 -14.42 -20.35
C ARG A 156 -17.21 -13.41 -19.88
N GLU A 157 -16.97 -13.30 -18.58
CA GLU A 157 -15.93 -12.43 -18.01
C GLU A 157 -14.54 -12.92 -18.38
N LYS A 158 -14.30 -14.24 -18.30
CA LYS A 158 -13.04 -14.87 -18.72
C LYS A 158 -12.73 -14.58 -20.19
N GLN A 159 -13.71 -14.74 -21.08
CA GLN A 159 -13.55 -14.50 -22.50
C GLN A 159 -13.30 -13.02 -22.80
N PHE A 160 -13.98 -12.12 -22.09
CA PHE A 160 -13.72 -10.69 -22.19
C PHE A 160 -12.29 -10.33 -21.77
N ILE A 161 -11.80 -10.87 -20.64
CA ILE A 161 -10.43 -10.65 -20.17
C ILE A 161 -9.40 -11.11 -21.23
N ILE A 162 -9.61 -12.29 -21.82
CA ILE A 162 -8.73 -12.82 -22.87
C ILE A 162 -8.73 -11.90 -24.09
N GLN A 163 -9.91 -11.54 -24.59
CA GLN A 163 -10.06 -10.69 -25.77
C GLN A 163 -9.44 -9.31 -25.55
N TRP A 164 -9.72 -8.68 -24.41
CA TRP A 164 -9.21 -7.36 -24.06
C TRP A 164 -7.68 -7.34 -24.01
N ILE A 165 -7.06 -8.35 -23.37
CA ILE A 165 -5.60 -8.43 -23.28
C ILE A 165 -4.97 -8.66 -24.66
N SER A 166 -5.56 -9.52 -25.49
CA SER A 166 -5.09 -9.73 -26.87
C SER A 166 -5.12 -8.45 -27.71
N ILE A 167 -6.23 -7.69 -27.63
CA ILE A 167 -6.36 -6.40 -28.34
C ILE A 167 -5.37 -5.38 -27.79
N SER A 168 -5.22 -5.29 -26.46
CA SER A 168 -4.28 -4.38 -25.81
C SER A 168 -2.83 -4.64 -26.24
N LYS A 169 -2.45 -5.92 -26.34
CA LYS A 169 -1.11 -6.33 -26.78
C LYS A 169 -0.86 -6.03 -28.26
N MET A 170 -1.87 -6.22 -29.12
CA MET A 170 -1.78 -5.85 -30.54
C MET A 170 -1.63 -4.33 -30.75
N LYS A 171 -2.32 -3.51 -29.95
CA LYS A 171 -2.33 -2.04 -30.13
C LYS A 171 -1.08 -1.33 -29.63
N GLN A 172 -0.42 -1.83 -28.57
CA GLN A 172 0.61 -1.05 -27.87
C GLN A 172 2.07 -1.45 -28.16
N LYS A 173 2.35 -2.51 -28.95
CA LYS A 173 3.72 -3.10 -29.10
C LYS A 173 4.47 -3.27 -27.76
N ASN A 174 3.73 -3.37 -26.64
CA ASN A 174 4.25 -3.42 -25.29
C ASN A 174 3.49 -4.51 -24.53
N ASP A 175 4.24 -5.39 -23.85
CA ASP A 175 3.68 -6.55 -23.15
C ASP A 175 3.00 -6.23 -21.81
N ARG A 176 2.96 -4.94 -21.42
CA ARG A 176 2.44 -4.54 -20.11
C ARG A 176 0.92 -4.41 -20.10
N ILE A 177 0.27 -5.25 -19.28
CA ILE A 177 -1.18 -5.23 -19.06
C ILE A 177 -1.55 -4.14 -18.03
N SER A 178 -2.44 -3.22 -18.41
CA SER A 178 -3.07 -2.27 -17.48
C SER A 178 -4.26 -2.91 -16.78
N TRP A 179 -4.01 -3.51 -15.61
CA TRP A 179 -5.05 -4.16 -14.80
C TRP A 179 -6.14 -3.20 -14.30
N VAL A 180 -5.79 -1.91 -14.13
CA VAL A 180 -6.74 -0.87 -13.72
C VAL A 180 -7.76 -0.60 -14.83
N CYS A 181 -7.29 -0.41 -16.07
CA CYS A 181 -8.16 -0.20 -17.23
C CYS A 181 -9.03 -1.43 -17.49
N LEU A 182 -8.43 -2.63 -17.50
CA LEU A 182 -9.18 -3.88 -17.70
C LEU A 182 -10.28 -4.07 -16.65
N ARG A 183 -10.01 -3.78 -15.38
CA ARG A 183 -11.01 -3.89 -14.31
C ARG A 183 -12.15 -2.89 -14.50
N ASN A 184 -11.85 -1.66 -14.89
CA ASN A 184 -12.88 -0.65 -15.14
C ASN A 184 -13.76 -1.04 -16.32
N ASP A 185 -13.17 -1.48 -17.43
CA ASP A 185 -13.92 -1.92 -18.60
C ASP A 185 -14.76 -3.18 -18.31
N LEU A 186 -14.25 -4.09 -17.47
CA LEU A 186 -15.00 -5.25 -16.98
C LEU A 186 -16.20 -4.82 -16.11
N LYS A 187 -15.98 -3.85 -15.20
CA LYS A 187 -17.04 -3.29 -14.36
C LYS A 187 -18.12 -2.63 -15.20
N THR A 188 -17.74 -1.83 -16.20
CA THR A 188 -18.69 -1.19 -17.13
C THR A 188 -19.48 -2.22 -17.93
N LYS A 189 -18.84 -3.30 -18.39
CA LYS A 189 -19.50 -4.30 -19.24
C LYS A 189 -20.42 -5.25 -18.49
N PHE A 190 -20.05 -5.66 -17.27
CA PHE A 190 -20.77 -6.70 -16.52
C PHE A 190 -21.50 -6.16 -15.29
N TYR A 191 -21.40 -4.85 -15.01
CA TYR A 191 -21.94 -4.18 -13.82
C TYR A 191 -21.51 -4.86 -12.51
N LYS A 192 -20.35 -5.54 -12.52
CA LYS A 192 -19.79 -6.30 -11.40
C LYS A 192 -18.40 -5.80 -11.06
N THR A 193 -18.20 -5.45 -9.79
CA THR A 193 -16.88 -5.06 -9.29
C THR A 193 -16.10 -6.30 -8.90
N ARG A 194 -15.13 -6.69 -9.72
CA ARG A 194 -14.23 -7.83 -9.44
C ARG A 194 -12.94 -7.36 -8.78
N PRO A 195 -12.40 -8.11 -7.80
CA PRO A 195 -11.11 -7.79 -7.21
C PRO A 195 -10.01 -7.99 -8.25
N GLU A 196 -9.04 -7.08 -8.31
CA GLU A 196 -7.93 -7.11 -9.29
C GLU A 196 -7.15 -8.43 -9.23
N ASN A 197 -7.07 -9.03 -8.05
CA ASN A 197 -6.43 -10.33 -7.83
C ASN A 197 -7.15 -11.47 -8.56
N ALA A 198 -8.47 -11.44 -8.71
CA ALA A 198 -9.20 -12.46 -9.45
C ALA A 198 -8.81 -12.46 -10.94
N LEU A 199 -8.69 -11.26 -11.53
CA LEU A 199 -8.29 -11.08 -12.93
C LEU A 199 -6.86 -11.57 -13.15
N LYS A 200 -5.94 -11.17 -12.25
CA LYS A 200 -4.53 -11.62 -12.28
C LYS A 200 -4.43 -13.14 -12.13
N ASN A 201 -5.10 -13.71 -11.12
CA ASN A 201 -5.07 -15.13 -10.85
C ASN A 201 -5.58 -15.94 -12.05
N PHE A 202 -6.69 -15.52 -12.65
CA PHE A 202 -7.21 -16.16 -13.86
C PHE A 202 -6.22 -16.11 -15.02
N TRP A 203 -5.71 -14.92 -15.35
CA TRP A 203 -4.81 -14.73 -16.47
C TRP A 203 -3.51 -15.53 -16.32
N TYR A 204 -2.83 -15.41 -15.18
CA TYR A 204 -1.57 -16.13 -14.93
C TYR A 204 -1.79 -17.65 -14.78
N SER A 205 -2.93 -18.09 -14.26
CA SER A 205 -3.30 -19.51 -14.25
C SER A 205 -3.52 -20.04 -15.67
N ARG A 206 -4.17 -19.26 -16.54
CA ARG A 206 -4.35 -19.61 -17.96
C ARG A 206 -3.02 -19.67 -18.71
N GLN A 207 -2.13 -18.70 -18.50
CA GLN A 207 -0.80 -18.71 -19.12
C GLN A 207 0.01 -19.95 -18.73
N ARG A 208 -0.04 -20.34 -17.45
CA ARG A 208 0.60 -21.58 -16.97
C ARG A 208 0.04 -22.82 -17.68
N ARG A 209 -1.29 -22.98 -17.71
CA ARG A 209 -1.92 -24.12 -18.40
C ARG A 209 -1.63 -24.22 -19.90
N LEU A 210 -1.38 -23.09 -20.57
CA LEU A 210 -1.08 -23.06 -22.00
C LEU A 210 0.41 -23.27 -22.33
N GLY A 211 1.28 -23.38 -21.31
CA GLY A 211 2.68 -23.78 -21.47
C GLY A 211 3.15 -24.58 -20.26
N GLU A 212 3.04 -25.92 -20.30
CA GLU A 212 3.57 -26.80 -19.25
C GLU A 212 4.56 -27.85 -19.81
N PRO A 213 5.52 -28.32 -18.98
CA PRO A 213 5.21 -29.47 -18.13
C PRO A 213 5.23 -29.14 -16.63
N ALA A 214 4.36 -29.84 -15.90
CA ALA A 214 4.24 -29.81 -14.45
C ALA A 214 5.56 -30.15 -13.74
N ARG A 215 5.90 -29.42 -12.65
CA ARG A 215 6.52 -29.96 -11.42
C ARG A 215 6.24 -29.03 -10.22
N GLU A 216 5.67 -29.65 -9.19
CA GLU A 216 5.68 -29.34 -7.75
C GLU A 216 5.37 -27.90 -7.30
N GLY A 217 4.14 -27.72 -6.77
CA GLY A 217 3.84 -26.55 -5.94
C GLY A 217 4.66 -26.56 -4.64
N PRO A 218 4.95 -25.40 -4.04
CA PRO A 218 5.56 -25.32 -2.71
C PRO A 218 4.48 -25.63 -1.66
N SER A 219 4.11 -26.90 -1.57
CA SER A 219 3.39 -27.48 -0.44
C SER A 219 3.76 -28.95 -0.31
N ASN A 220 5.05 -29.22 -0.17
CA ASN A 220 5.57 -30.41 0.50
C ASN A 220 6.73 -29.92 1.37
N LYS A 221 6.47 -29.72 2.66
CA LYS A 221 7.54 -29.87 3.65
C LYS A 221 7.97 -31.34 3.55
N PRO A 222 9.24 -31.66 3.33
CA PRO A 222 9.69 -33.03 3.57
C PRO A 222 9.39 -33.34 5.04
N ALA A 223 8.69 -34.45 5.28
CA ALA A 223 8.66 -35.06 6.60
C ALA A 223 10.12 -35.26 7.03
N ILE A 224 10.49 -34.71 8.17
CA ILE A 224 11.75 -34.99 8.84
C ILE A 224 11.71 -36.49 9.17
N PRO A 225 12.64 -37.32 8.66
CA PRO A 225 12.81 -38.66 9.20
C PRO A 225 13.40 -38.48 10.60
N TYR A 226 12.59 -38.75 11.63
CA TYR A 226 13.15 -39.04 12.94
C TYR A 226 13.98 -40.31 12.79
N LEU A 227 15.30 -40.16 12.87
CA LEU A 227 16.20 -41.24 13.21
C LEU A 227 15.77 -41.75 14.58
N LEU A 228 15.25 -42.97 14.61
CA LEU A 228 15.21 -43.80 15.80
C LEU A 228 16.65 -44.27 16.03
N ASP A 229 17.27 -43.72 17.06
CA ASP A 229 18.40 -44.33 17.73
C ASP A 229 17.96 -45.68 18.32
N TYR A 230 18.66 -46.74 17.92
CA TYR A 230 18.97 -47.92 18.73
C TYR A 230 20.39 -48.36 18.39
#